data_AF-A0A7C4NTE6-F1
#
_entry.id   AF-A0A7C4NTE6-F1
#
_cell.length_a   1.000
_cell.length_b   1.000
_cell.length_c   1.000
_cell.angle_alpha   90.00
_cell.angle_beta   90.00
_cell.angle_gamma   90.00
#
_symmetry.space_group_name_H-M   'P 1'
#
loop_
_entity.id
_entity.type
_entity.pdbx_description
1 polymer ?
#
loop_
_entity_poly.entity_id
_entity_poly.type
_entity_poly.pdbx_seq_one_letter_code
_entity_poly.pdbx_strand_id
1 'polypeptide(L)'
;MVESINLSIDPYVASKMIIASKKLGVDPSELINKVLGDWVNQNKWLTLSVEDVLNEYEKALEGYSKNTKKTKLKIVKSFLEWCEISKVIPNEDAINKYLEVISLNYSQSYVVHSKSTLKDFVEWFYSTWVNRS
;
A
#
# COMPACT_ATOMS: atom_id res chain seq x y z
N MET A 1 1.08 18.58 -9.18
CA MET A 1 1.68 17.86 -10.33
C MET A 1 1.78 16.41 -9.91
N VAL A 2 1.10 15.50 -10.61
CA VAL A 2 1.31 14.06 -10.42
C VAL A 2 2.61 13.75 -11.15
N GLU A 3 3.66 13.37 -10.43
CA GLU A 3 4.86 12.83 -11.08
C GLU A 3 4.44 11.56 -11.80
N SER A 4 4.41 11.62 -13.14
CA SER A 4 4.18 10.45 -13.97
C SER A 4 5.33 9.49 -13.73
N ILE A 5 5.05 8.36 -13.09
CA ILE A 5 6.01 7.25 -12.97
C ILE A 5 6.37 6.86 -14.41
N ASN A 6 7.59 7.19 -14.83
CA ASN A 6 8.05 6.93 -16.19
C ASN A 6 8.42 5.44 -16.30
N LEU A 7 7.40 4.59 -16.32
CA LEU A 7 7.55 3.14 -16.45
C LEU A 7 7.98 2.83 -17.88
N SER A 8 9.25 2.46 -18.06
CA SER A 8 9.72 1.88 -19.31
C SER A 8 9.58 0.36 -19.26
N ILE A 9 9.11 -0.23 -20.35
CA ILE A 9 9.07 -1.69 -20.50
C ILE A 9 10.43 -2.12 -21.02
N ASP A 10 10.99 -3.14 -20.37
CA ASP A 10 12.21 -3.80 -20.83
C ASP A 10 12.05 -4.25 -22.31
N PRO A 11 13.04 -3.99 -23.19
CA PRO A 11 12.94 -4.30 -24.62
C PRO A 11 12.70 -5.79 -24.91
N TYR A 12 13.23 -6.69 -24.06
CA TYR A 12 12.98 -8.12 -24.20
C TYR A 12 11.53 -8.45 -23.84
N VAL A 13 10.98 -7.89 -22.76
CA VAL A 13 9.56 -8.04 -22.41
C VAL A 13 8.66 -7.50 -23.53
N ALA A 14 8.97 -6.31 -24.06
CA ALA A 14 8.23 -5.72 -25.18
C ALA A 14 8.24 -6.65 -26.42
N SER A 15 9.39 -7.27 -26.73
CA SER A 15 9.49 -8.22 -27.84
C SER A 15 8.62 -9.47 -27.64
N LYS A 16 8.52 -9.98 -26.40
CA LYS A 16 7.65 -11.13 -26.07
C LYS A 16 6.17 -10.75 -26.16
N MET A 17 5.80 -9.54 -25.74
CA MET A 17 4.43 -9.03 -25.88
C MET A 17 4.01 -8.91 -27.34
N ILE A 18 4.90 -8.44 -28.23
CA ILE A 18 4.63 -8.38 -29.67
C ILE A 18 4.42 -9.78 -30.27
N ILE A 19 5.18 -10.79 -29.82
CA ILE A 19 4.97 -12.18 -30.27
C ILE A 19 3.63 -12.71 -29.76
N ALA A 20 3.29 -12.45 -28.50
CA ALA A 20 2.03 -12.88 -27.89
C ALA A 20 0.82 -12.22 -28.57
N SER A 21 0.89 -10.93 -28.86
CA SER A 21 -0.19 -10.18 -29.51
C SER A 21 -0.50 -10.73 -30.90
N LYS A 22 0.52 -11.08 -31.69
CA LYS A 22 0.37 -11.75 -33.00
C LYS A 22 -0.33 -13.11 -32.89
N LYS A 23 0.01 -13.90 -31.86
CA LYS A 23 -0.64 -15.21 -31.64
C LYS A 23 -2.08 -15.09 -31.18
N LEU A 24 -2.39 -14.03 -30.43
CA LEU A 24 -3.72 -13.76 -29.88
C LEU A 24 -4.61 -12.93 -30.82
N GLY A 25 -4.06 -12.37 -31.91
CA GLY A 25 -4.80 -11.53 -32.86
C GLY A 25 -5.17 -10.15 -32.31
N VAL A 26 -4.42 -9.63 -31.34
CA VAL A 26 -4.68 -8.34 -30.67
C VAL A 26 -3.58 -7.33 -30.98
N ASP A 27 -3.90 -6.04 -30.89
CA ASP A 27 -2.90 -4.99 -31.03
C ASP A 27 -1.84 -5.10 -29.91
N PRO A 28 -0.52 -5.03 -30.22
CA PRO A 28 0.53 -5.09 -29.21
C PRO A 28 0.39 -4.02 -28.13
N SER A 29 -0.03 -2.80 -28.49
CA SER A 29 -0.19 -1.70 -27.55
C SER A 29 -1.38 -1.93 -26.62
N GLU A 30 -2.47 -2.47 -27.14
CA GLU A 30 -3.64 -2.88 -26.34
C GLU A 30 -3.27 -3.99 -25.33
N LEU A 31 -2.54 -5.01 -25.78
CA LEU A 31 -2.07 -6.08 -24.89
C LEU A 31 -1.11 -5.56 -23.81
N ILE A 32 -0.17 -4.70 -24.20
CA ILE A 32 0.77 -4.06 -23.28
C ILE A 32 0.04 -3.20 -22.24
N ASN A 33 -0.87 -2.33 -22.68
CA ASN A 33 -1.63 -1.47 -21.79
C ASN A 33 -2.51 -2.29 -20.84
N LYS A 34 -3.09 -3.40 -21.31
CA LYS A 34 -3.86 -4.31 -20.47
C LYS A 34 -2.97 -4.96 -19.41
N VAL A 35 -1.84 -5.55 -19.79
CA VAL A 35 -0.94 -6.23 -18.83
C VAL A 35 -0.36 -5.23 -17.82
N LEU A 36 0.08 -4.06 -18.29
CA LEU A 36 0.56 -2.99 -17.40
C LEU A 36 -0.56 -2.48 -16.49
N GLY A 37 -1.76 -2.28 -17.03
CA GLY A 37 -2.93 -1.86 -16.26
C GLY A 37 -3.31 -2.88 -15.19
N ASP A 38 -3.34 -4.16 -15.53
CA ASP A 38 -3.59 -5.26 -14.60
C ASP A 38 -2.50 -5.32 -13.52
N TRP A 39 -1.22 -5.19 -13.91
CA TRP A 39 -0.10 -5.16 -12.96
C TRP A 39 -0.17 -3.94 -12.03
N VAL A 40 -0.42 -2.74 -12.55
CA VAL A 40 -0.59 -1.52 -11.75
C VAL A 40 -1.78 -1.65 -10.82
N ASN A 41 -2.90 -2.23 -11.27
CA ASN A 41 -4.07 -2.45 -10.43
C ASN A 41 -3.77 -3.46 -9.30
N GLN A 42 -3.08 -4.56 -9.60
CA GLN A 42 -2.65 -5.55 -8.60
C GLN A 42 -1.63 -4.96 -7.60
N ASN A 43 -0.82 -4.00 -8.05
CA ASN A 43 0.24 -3.39 -7.25
C ASN A 43 -0.08 -1.94 -6.89
N LYS A 44 -1.37 -1.56 -6.88
CA LYS A 44 -1.81 -0.17 -6.73
C LYS A 44 -1.25 0.46 -5.46
N TRP A 45 -1.07 -0.33 -4.41
CA TRP A 45 -0.46 0.08 -3.14
C TRP A 45 0.96 0.67 -3.29
N LEU A 46 1.75 0.25 -4.29
CA LEU A 46 3.08 0.82 -4.57
C LEU A 46 3.02 2.29 -5.02
N THR A 47 1.85 2.74 -5.46
CA THR A 47 1.64 4.08 -6.01
C THR A 47 0.81 4.99 -5.10
N LEU A 48 0.32 4.48 -3.96
CA LEU A 48 -0.49 5.27 -3.05
C LEU A 48 0.39 6.14 -2.15
N SER A 49 0.00 7.41 -2.02
CA SER A 49 0.56 8.26 -0.96
C SER A 49 0.00 7.84 0.41
N VAL A 50 0.67 8.27 1.49
CA VAL A 50 0.16 8.08 2.86
C VAL A 50 -1.28 8.60 3.00
N GLU A 51 -1.59 9.75 2.38
CA GLU A 51 -2.92 10.35 2.45
C GLU A 51 -3.97 9.51 1.72
N ASP A 52 -3.62 8.92 0.56
CA ASP A 52 -4.53 8.02 -0.17
C ASP A 52 -4.87 6.78 0.66
N VAL A 53 -3.86 6.19 1.31
CA VAL A 53 -4.06 5.03 2.19
C VAL A 53 -4.95 5.39 3.39
N LEU A 54 -4.72 6.56 3.99
CA LEU A 54 -5.51 7.02 5.14
C LEU A 54 -6.97 7.29 4.79
N ASN A 55 -7.25 7.88 3.63
CA ASN A 55 -8.60 8.15 3.15
C ASN A 55 -9.40 6.85 2.96
N GLU A 56 -8.77 5.82 2.38
CA GLU A 56 -9.40 4.51 2.22
C GLU A 56 -9.56 3.78 3.56
N TYR A 57 -8.59 3.91 4.47
CA TYR A 57 -8.69 3.33 5.80
C TYR A 57 -9.77 4.02 6.65
N GLU A 58 -9.97 5.33 6.52
CA GLU A 58 -11.05 6.05 7.20
C GLU A 58 -12.43 5.52 6.82
N LYS A 59 -12.65 5.20 5.53
CA LYS A 59 -13.87 4.56 5.04
C LYS A 59 -14.05 3.17 5.67
N ALA A 60 -12.97 2.39 5.75
CA ALA A 60 -13.02 1.07 6.39
C ALA A 60 -13.37 1.14 7.90
N LEU A 61 -13.14 2.28 8.54
CA LEU A 61 -13.48 2.50 9.94
C LEU A 61 -14.92 3.00 10.16
N GLU A 62 -15.80 3.05 9.14
CA GLU A 62 -17.13 3.69 9.19
C GLU A 62 -17.97 3.35 10.45
N GLY A 63 -17.93 2.11 10.93
CA GLY A 63 -18.65 1.66 12.14
C GLY A 63 -18.11 2.14 13.49
N TYR A 64 -16.94 2.79 13.53
CA TYR A 64 -16.33 3.28 14.76
C TYR A 64 -16.80 4.69 15.14
N SER A 65 -16.74 5.00 16.44
CA SER A 65 -16.98 6.36 16.94
C SER A 65 -15.97 7.37 16.35
N LYS A 66 -16.35 8.64 16.24
CA LYS A 66 -15.48 9.72 15.71
C LYS A 66 -14.14 9.80 16.45
N ASN A 67 -14.16 9.66 17.78
CA ASN A 67 -12.94 9.71 18.60
C ASN A 67 -12.05 8.49 18.33
N THR A 68 -12.64 7.31 18.22
CA THR A 68 -11.90 6.08 17.91
C THR A 68 -11.28 6.13 16.52
N LYS A 69 -12.03 6.59 15.51
CA LYS A 69 -11.53 6.81 14.14
C LYS A 69 -10.30 7.72 14.15
N LYS A 70 -10.42 8.89 14.79
CA LYS A 70 -9.34 9.88 14.86
C LYS A 70 -8.08 9.30 15.52
N THR A 71 -8.22 8.55 16.60
CA THR A 71 -7.08 7.91 17.27
C THR A 71 -6.43 6.85 16.39
N LYS A 72 -7.23 5.96 15.78
CA LYS A 72 -6.70 4.91 14.89
C LYS A 72 -5.98 5.52 13.68
N LEU A 73 -6.57 6.51 13.02
CA LEU A 73 -5.97 7.21 11.88
C LEU A 73 -4.66 7.90 12.25
N LYS A 74 -4.58 8.53 13.43
CA LYS A 74 -3.35 9.17 13.90
C LYS A 74 -2.21 8.16 14.08
N ILE A 75 -2.50 7.02 14.70
CA ILE A 75 -1.51 5.94 14.91
C ILE A 75 -1.02 5.40 13.56
N VAL A 76 -1.95 5.11 12.64
CA VAL A 76 -1.63 4.59 11.32
C VAL A 76 -0.84 5.59 10.49
N LYS A 77 -1.21 6.88 10.53
CA LYS A 77 -0.49 7.94 9.85
C LYS A 77 0.97 7.99 10.27
N SER A 78 1.24 8.06 11.57
CA SER A 78 2.61 8.10 12.08
C SER A 78 3.42 6.84 11.75
N PHE A 79 2.77 5.68 11.67
CA PHE A 79 3.41 4.45 11.23
C PHE A 79 3.75 4.47 9.73
N LEU A 80 2.83 4.92 8.89
CA LEU A 80 3.03 5.02 7.43
C LEU A 80 4.10 6.04 7.07
N GLU A 81 4.10 7.21 7.72
CA GLU A 81 5.15 8.23 7.56
C GLU A 81 6.52 7.67 7.98
N TRP A 82 6.57 6.92 9.08
CA TRP A 82 7.80 6.25 9.50
C TRP A 82 8.26 5.19 8.49
N CYS A 83 7.34 4.43 7.91
CA CYS A 83 7.64 3.44 6.86
C CYS A 83 8.23 4.11 5.61
N GLU A 84 7.65 5.22 5.19
CA GLU A 84 8.10 6.01 4.04
C GLU A 84 9.53 6.55 4.27
N ILE A 85 9.77 7.18 5.42
CA ILE A 85 11.10 7.70 5.81
C ILE A 85 12.12 6.55 5.88
N SER A 86 11.73 5.43 6.45
CA SER A 86 12.60 4.26 6.66
C SER A 86 12.73 3.36 5.43
N LYS A 87 11.99 3.66 4.35
CA LYS A 87 11.92 2.86 3.12
C LYS A 87 11.59 1.39 3.37
N VAL A 88 10.66 1.12 4.28
CA VAL A 88 10.19 -0.23 4.60
C VAL A 88 8.73 -0.41 4.21
N ILE A 89 8.37 -1.65 3.87
CA ILE A 89 7.00 -2.00 3.54
C ILE A 89 6.19 -2.11 4.84
N PRO A 90 4.97 -1.53 4.92
CA PRO A 90 4.10 -1.67 6.08
C PRO A 90 3.67 -3.14 6.26
N ASN A 91 4.34 -3.88 7.15
CA ASN A 91 4.05 -5.29 7.45
C ASN A 91 4.26 -5.58 8.95
N GLU A 92 4.06 -6.83 9.39
CA GLU A 92 4.17 -7.18 10.81
C GLU A 92 5.58 -6.93 11.41
N ASP A 93 6.64 -7.14 10.61
CA ASP A 93 8.01 -6.83 11.04
C ASP A 93 8.23 -5.32 11.21
N ALA A 94 7.70 -4.51 10.28
CA ALA A 94 7.75 -3.06 10.36
C ALA A 94 6.99 -2.54 11.59
N ILE A 95 5.85 -3.16 11.95
CA ILE A 95 5.15 -2.83 13.19
C ILE A 95 6.09 -3.01 14.38
N ASN A 96 6.73 -4.17 14.52
CA ASN A 96 7.59 -4.44 15.69
C ASN A 96 8.74 -3.42 15.78
N LYS A 97 9.40 -3.12 14.65
CA LYS A 97 10.46 -2.10 14.59
C LYS A 97 9.95 -0.69 14.96
N TYR A 98 8.77 -0.30 14.45
CA TYR A 98 8.16 0.98 14.81
C TYR A 98 7.81 1.06 16.30
N LEU A 99 7.30 -0.03 16.87
CA LEU A 99 6.96 -0.11 18.30
C LEU A 99 8.19 0.04 19.19
N GLU A 100 9.34 -0.51 18.80
CA GLU A 100 10.62 -0.29 19.49
C GLU A 100 10.98 1.21 19.49
N VAL A 101 10.84 1.90 18.34
CA VAL A 101 11.12 3.33 18.23
C VAL A 101 10.23 4.18 19.13
N ILE A 102 8.92 3.95 19.11
CA ILE A 102 8.00 4.76 19.93
C ILE A 102 8.05 4.40 21.42
N SER A 103 8.51 3.19 21.79
CA SER A 103 8.63 2.76 23.19
C SER A 103 9.59 3.64 24.00
N LEU A 104 10.51 4.33 23.34
CA LEU A 104 11.46 5.26 23.95
C LEU A 104 10.80 6.56 24.44
N ASN A 105 9.66 6.93 23.85
CA ASN A 105 9.04 8.26 24.03
C ASN A 105 7.59 8.20 24.53
N TYR A 106 6.97 7.02 24.56
CA TYR A 106 5.56 6.84 24.91
C TYR A 106 5.38 5.80 26.00
N SER A 107 4.24 5.88 26.71
CA SER A 107 3.91 4.92 27.77
C SER A 107 3.65 3.52 27.20
N GLN A 108 3.91 2.50 28.01
CA GLN A 108 3.67 1.11 27.61
C GLN A 108 2.22 0.86 27.18
N SER A 109 1.25 1.51 27.84
CA SER A 109 -0.17 1.42 27.46
C SER A 109 -0.42 1.93 26.04
N TYR A 110 0.20 3.06 25.67
CA TYR A 110 0.11 3.60 24.32
C TYR A 110 0.76 2.67 23.28
N VAL A 111 1.91 2.07 23.60
CA VAL A 111 2.61 1.11 22.72
C VAL A 111 1.75 -0.13 22.47
N VAL A 112 1.16 -0.69 23.53
CA VAL A 112 0.25 -1.86 23.41
C VAL A 112 -0.98 -1.52 22.58
N HIS A 113 -1.60 -0.36 22.82
CA HIS A 113 -2.74 0.09 22.03
C HIS A 113 -2.38 0.33 20.55
N SER A 114 -1.20 0.90 20.30
CA SER A 114 -0.67 1.10 18.94
C SER A 114 -0.45 -0.23 18.25
N LYS A 115 0.14 -1.22 18.92
CA LYS A 115 0.34 -2.58 18.37
C LYS A 115 -0.95 -3.19 17.85
N SER A 116 -2.01 -3.16 18.66
CA SER A 116 -3.32 -3.69 18.26
C SER A 116 -3.86 -2.95 17.04
N THR A 117 -3.83 -1.62 17.06
CA THR A 117 -4.33 -0.79 15.95
C THR A 117 -3.56 -1.03 14.65
N LEU A 118 -2.23 -1.19 14.73
CA LEU A 118 -1.39 -1.39 13.56
C LEU A 118 -1.54 -2.80 12.99
N LYS A 119 -1.79 -3.82 13.83
CA LYS A 119 -2.14 -5.16 13.36
C LYS A 119 -3.44 -5.16 12.57
N ASP A 120 -4.50 -4.57 13.12
CA ASP A 120 -5.79 -4.42 12.42
C ASP A 120 -5.59 -3.71 11.07
N PHE A 121 -4.78 -2.66 11.06
CA PHE A 121 -4.47 -1.89 9.86
C PHE A 121 -3.73 -2.73 8.81
N VAL A 122 -2.67 -3.45 9.19
CA VAL A 122 -1.88 -4.26 8.24
C VAL A 122 -2.74 -5.40 7.66
N GLU A 123 -3.58 -6.03 8.48
CA GLU A 123 -4.52 -7.06 7.99
C GLU A 123 -5.51 -6.47 6.97
N TRP A 124 -6.10 -5.31 7.28
CA TRP A 124 -6.94 -4.59 6.33
C TRP A 124 -6.18 -4.19 5.06
N PHE A 125 -4.95 -3.69 5.20
CA PHE A 125 -4.14 -3.20 4.09
C PHE A 125 -3.84 -4.33 3.10
N TYR A 126 -3.41 -5.49 3.60
CA TYR A 126 -3.10 -6.65 2.77
C TYR A 126 -4.37 -7.28 2.16
N SER A 127 -5.47 -7.36 2.89
CA SER A 127 -6.74 -7.86 2.34
C SER A 127 -7.34 -6.94 1.28
N THR A 128 -7.14 -5.62 1.42
CA THR A 128 -7.67 -4.64 0.46
C THR A 128 -6.83 -4.58 -0.80
N TRP A 129 -5.50 -4.63 -0.68
CA TRP A 129 -4.59 -4.27 -1.77
C TRP A 129 -3.64 -5.37 -2.24
N VAL A 130 -3.28 -6.33 -1.39
CA VAL A 130 -2.24 -7.33 -1.71
C VAL A 130 -2.84 -8.68 -2.10
N ASN A 131 -3.95 -9.08 -1.47
CA ASN A 131 -4.58 -10.40 -1.66
C ASN A 131 -5.81 -10.38 -2.59
N ARG A 132 -5.98 -9.35 -3.43
CA ARG A 132 -7.07 -9.29 -4.43
C ARG A 132 -6.78 -10.05 -5.72
N SER A 133 -5.65 -10.77 -5.78
CA SER A 133 -5.17 -11.54 -6.94
C SER A 133 -5.86 -12.90 -7.10
#